data_AF-A0A6M3JCH9-F1
#
_entry.id   AF-A0A6M3JCH9-F1
#
_cell.length_a   1.000
_cell.length_b   1.000
_cell.length_c   1.000
_cell.angle_alpha   90.00
_cell.angle_beta   90.00
_cell.angle_gamma   90.00
#
_symmetry.space_group_name_H-M   'P 1'
#
loop_
_entity.id
_entity.type
_entity.pdbx_description
1 polymer ?
#
loop_
_entity_poly.entity_id
_entity_poly.type
_entity_poly.pdbx_seq_one_letter_code
_entity_poly.pdbx_strand_id
1 'polypeptide(L)'
;MDTETQTTTIIKHILVNVTVEADLSAMMWYRRTDNLEEKAKSLTRAVKDFEAFLRDHRSQDMVILDVQRKYADICSQCKEPWEEDSDEEGKFCAGCGARLIIGESNG
;
A
#
# COMPACT_ATOMS: atom_id res chain seq x y z
N MET A 1 7.49 -29.47 36.05
CA MET A 1 7.55 -28.01 36.17
C MET A 1 7.75 -27.52 34.75
N ASP A 2 6.63 -27.37 34.04
CA ASP A 2 6.65 -27.03 32.62
C ASP A 2 6.86 -25.53 32.51
N THR A 3 8.07 -25.15 32.10
CA THR A 3 8.37 -23.77 31.69
C THR A 3 7.61 -23.49 30.41
N GLU A 4 6.39 -22.97 30.54
CA GLU A 4 5.67 -22.35 29.44
C GLU A 4 6.57 -21.27 28.84
N THR A 5 7.14 -21.58 27.68
CA THR A 5 7.98 -20.67 26.92
C THR A 5 7.04 -19.63 26.34
N GLN A 6 6.79 -18.55 27.09
CA GLN A 6 6.04 -17.40 26.59
C GLN A 6 6.74 -16.89 25.33
N THR A 7 6.14 -17.20 24.19
CA THR A 7 6.67 -16.82 22.89
C THR A 7 6.19 -15.40 22.63
N THR A 8 7.05 -14.42 22.89
CA THR A 8 6.76 -13.01 22.60
C THR A 8 6.61 -12.85 21.09
N THR A 9 5.38 -12.70 20.62
CA THR A 9 5.09 -12.49 19.21
C THR A 9 4.96 -11.00 18.95
N ILE A 10 5.87 -10.46 18.15
CA ILE A 10 5.98 -9.01 17.89
C ILE A 10 5.42 -8.65 16.51
N ILE A 11 5.03 -7.38 16.34
CA ILE A 11 4.71 -6.82 15.02
C ILE A 11 6.02 -6.67 14.24
N LYS A 12 6.01 -7.15 12.99
CA LYS A 12 7.03 -6.84 12.01
C LYS A 12 6.42 -5.97 10.91
N HIS A 13 6.92 -4.75 10.78
CA HIS A 13 6.58 -3.88 9.64
C HIS A 13 7.41 -4.30 8.42
N ILE A 14 6.73 -4.73 7.36
CA ILE A 14 7.38 -5.10 6.11
C ILE A 14 6.82 -4.31 4.94
N LEU A 15 7.69 -4.04 3.95
CA LEU A 15 7.28 -3.49 2.67
C LEU A 15 6.55 -4.58 1.88
N VAL A 16 5.28 -4.34 1.55
CA VAL A 16 4.43 -5.32 0.84
C VAL A 16 4.16 -4.95 -0.61
N ASN A 17 4.25 -3.67 -0.97
CA ASN A 17 4.08 -3.22 -2.35
C ASN A 17 4.88 -1.94 -2.63
N VAL A 18 5.37 -1.82 -3.87
CA VAL A 18 5.98 -0.60 -4.40
C VAL A 18 5.36 -0.33 -5.76
N THR A 19 4.70 0.81 -5.90
CA THR A 19 4.10 1.25 -7.16
C THR A 19 4.57 2.65 -7.51
N VAL A 20 4.56 2.98 -8.80
CA VAL A 20 4.77 4.35 -9.28
C VAL A 20 3.42 4.90 -9.69
N GLU A 21 3.04 6.04 -9.13
CA GLU A 21 1.84 6.77 -9.52
C GLU A 21 2.24 8.00 -10.34
N ALA A 22 1.55 8.21 -11.45
CA ALA A 22 1.75 9.37 -12.33
C ALA A 22 0.52 10.27 -12.24
N ASP A 23 0.72 11.52 -11.82
CA ASP A 23 -0.34 12.52 -11.87
C ASP A 23 -0.31 13.23 -13.23
N LEU A 24 -1.31 12.91 -14.05
CA LEU A 24 -1.51 13.49 -15.38
C LEU A 24 -2.57 14.62 -15.36
N SER A 25 -3.00 15.09 -14.19
CA SER A 25 -4.01 16.15 -14.05
C SER A 25 -3.61 17.44 -14.74
N ALA A 26 -2.33 17.80 -14.70
CA ALA A 26 -1.78 18.95 -15.43
C ALA A 26 -1.89 18.79 -16.96
N MET A 27 -1.75 17.57 -17.50
CA MET A 27 -1.96 17.28 -18.92
C MET A 27 -3.45 17.24 -19.30
N MET A 28 -4.33 17.04 -18.32
CA MET A 28 -5.77 16.85 -18.51
C MET A 28 -6.61 18.08 -18.12
N TRP A 29 -6.06 19.28 -18.30
CA TRP A 29 -6.64 20.58 -17.91
C TRP A 29 -8.04 20.92 -18.46
N TYR A 30 -8.73 20.03 -19.20
CA TYR A 30 -9.98 20.39 -19.88
C TYR A 30 -11.16 19.40 -19.93
N ARG A 31 -11.20 18.30 -19.15
CA ARG A 31 -12.44 17.46 -19.15
C ARG A 31 -12.87 17.02 -17.75
N ARG A 32 -13.64 17.88 -17.08
CA ARG A 32 -14.66 17.40 -16.13
C ARG A 32 -15.77 16.78 -16.97
N THR A 33 -15.85 15.46 -16.95
CA THR A 33 -16.94 14.70 -17.56
C THR A 33 -17.60 13.92 -16.44
N ASP A 34 -18.93 14.02 -16.33
CA ASP A 34 -19.69 13.31 -15.30
C ASP A 34 -19.93 11.83 -15.68
N ASN A 35 -19.58 11.44 -16.91
CA ASN A 35 -19.68 10.09 -17.42
C ASN A 35 -18.40 9.27 -17.14
N LEU A 36 -18.53 8.19 -16.36
CA LEU A 36 -17.43 7.29 -16.03
C LEU A 36 -16.77 6.64 -17.25
N GLU A 37 -17.54 6.33 -18.30
CA GLU A 37 -17.01 5.69 -19.51
C GLU A 37 -16.12 6.65 -20.31
N GLU A 38 -16.52 7.91 -20.42
CA GLU A 38 -15.72 8.95 -21.06
C GLU A 38 -14.47 9.28 -20.24
N LYS A 39 -14.59 9.28 -18.90
CA LYS A 39 -13.44 9.41 -18.00
C LYS A 39 -12.45 8.28 -18.22
N ALA A 40 -12.90 7.02 -18.28
CA ALA A 40 -12.05 5.86 -18.56
C ALA A 40 -11.36 5.96 -19.94
N LYS A 41 -12.09 6.38 -20.99
CA LYS A 41 -11.52 6.62 -22.33
C LYS A 41 -10.45 7.72 -22.30
N SER A 42 -10.69 8.81 -21.55
CA SER A 42 -9.73 9.91 -21.42
C SER A 42 -8.44 9.48 -20.69
N LEU A 43 -8.57 8.73 -19.60
CA LEU A 43 -7.43 8.19 -18.86
C LEU A 43 -6.64 7.18 -19.70
N THR A 44 -7.33 6.31 -20.44
CA THR A 44 -6.69 5.36 -21.36
C THR A 44 -5.87 6.08 -22.43
N ARG A 45 -6.39 7.19 -22.95
CA ARG A 45 -5.66 8.03 -23.92
C ARG A 45 -4.47 8.71 -23.26
N ALA A 46 -4.64 9.29 -22.08
CA ALA A 46 -3.56 9.94 -21.33
C ALA A 46 -2.41 8.98 -21.03
N VAL A 47 -2.69 7.72 -20.69
CA VAL A 47 -1.65 6.69 -20.48
C VAL A 47 -0.88 6.37 -21.77
N LYS A 48 -1.58 6.24 -22.92
CA LYS A 48 -0.91 6.03 -24.21
C LYS A 48 -0.04 7.22 -24.60
N ASP A 49 -0.53 8.42 -24.36
CA ASP A 49 0.21 9.67 -24.63
C ASP A 49 1.43 9.78 -23.71
N PHE A 50 1.32 9.39 -22.44
CA PHE A 50 2.44 9.30 -21.50
C PHE A 50 3.48 8.25 -21.92
N GLU A 51 3.07 7.08 -22.39
CA GLU A 51 3.99 6.07 -22.91
C GLU A 51 4.75 6.57 -24.16
N ALA A 52 4.06 7.29 -25.05
CA ALA A 52 4.68 7.93 -26.21
C ALA A 52 5.65 9.05 -25.78
N PHE A 53 5.27 9.87 -24.79
CA PHE A 53 6.12 10.90 -24.18
C PHE A 53 7.43 10.30 -23.65
N LEU A 54 7.37 9.22 -22.87
CA LEU A 54 8.57 8.57 -22.33
C LEU A 54 9.51 8.05 -23.41
N ARG A 55 8.97 7.67 -24.57
CA ARG A 55 9.75 7.19 -25.72
C ARG A 55 10.34 8.34 -26.55
N ASP A 56 9.78 9.54 -26.47
CA ASP A 56 10.25 10.71 -27.21
C ASP A 56 11.09 11.63 -26.33
N HIS A 57 12.41 11.65 -26.58
CA HIS A 57 13.40 12.51 -25.92
C HIS A 57 13.02 14.01 -25.94
N ARG A 58 12.16 14.46 -26.86
CA ARG A 58 11.96 15.89 -27.13
C ARG A 58 10.82 16.57 -26.37
N SER A 59 10.02 15.83 -25.62
CA SER A 59 8.89 16.48 -24.95
C SER A 59 9.34 17.34 -23.75
N GLN A 60 8.73 18.53 -23.64
CA GLN A 60 8.91 19.49 -22.56
C GLN A 60 7.73 19.46 -21.56
N ASP A 61 6.83 18.48 -21.66
CA ASP A 61 5.70 18.37 -20.75
C ASP A 61 6.14 17.98 -19.34
N MET A 62 5.55 18.62 -18.32
CA MET A 62 5.86 18.32 -16.92
C MET A 62 5.00 17.15 -16.43
N VAL A 63 5.65 16.04 -16.08
CA VAL A 63 5.01 14.90 -15.41
C VAL A 63 5.60 14.75 -14.01
N ILE A 64 4.72 14.60 -13.02
CA ILE A 64 5.11 14.32 -11.63
C ILE A 64 4.90 12.82 -11.41
N LEU A 65 5.99 12.13 -11.06
CA LEU A 65 6.00 10.72 -10.68
C LEU A 65 6.30 10.60 -9.20
N ASP A 66 5.52 9.81 -8.48
CA ASP A 66 5.78 9.50 -7.07
C ASP A 66 5.91 8.00 -6.84
N VAL A 67 6.76 7.62 -5.89
CA VAL A 67 6.99 6.22 -5.51
C VAL A 67 6.17 5.91 -4.27
N GLN A 68 5.05 5.22 -4.46
CA GLN A 68 4.21 4.75 -3.37
C GLN A 68 4.77 3.46 -2.77
N ARG A 69 5.05 3.48 -1.46
CA ARG A 69 5.47 2.31 -0.69
C ARG A 69 4.37 1.92 0.28
N LYS A 70 3.81 0.72 0.14
CA LYS A 70 2.82 0.18 1.07
C LYS A 70 3.50 -0.76 2.05
N TYR A 71 3.33 -0.49 3.34
CA TYR A 71 3.79 -1.34 4.43
C TYR A 71 2.61 -2.08 5.05
N ALA A 72 2.87 -3.26 5.61
CA ALA A 72 1.90 -4.00 6.40
C ALA A 72 2.54 -4.57 7.67
N ASP A 73 1.70 -4.72 8.68
CA ASP A 73 2.05 -5.30 9.97
C ASP A 73 1.77 -6.79 9.89
N ILE A 74 2.82 -7.60 9.96
CA ILE A 74 2.71 -9.05 9.96
C ILE A 74 3.20 -9.63 11.27
N CYS A 75 2.74 -10.83 11.59
CA CYS A 75 3.21 -11.54 12.76
C CYS A 75 4.61 -12.11 12.52
N SER A 76 5.51 -11.90 13.49
CA SER A 76 6.90 -12.35 13.42
C SER A 76 7.05 -13.87 13.28
N GLN A 77 6.07 -14.64 13.75
CA GLN A 77 6.07 -16.10 13.74
C GLN A 77 5.46 -16.70 12.48
N CYS A 78 4.21 -16.33 12.18
CA CYS A 78 3.41 -16.91 11.08
C CYS A 78 3.59 -16.15 9.75
N LYS A 79 4.08 -14.90 9.77
CA LYS A 79 4.11 -13.94 8.65
C LYS A 79 2.75 -13.55 8.05
N GLU A 80 1.67 -14.07 8.59
CA GLU A 80 0.31 -13.68 8.26
C GLU A 80 -0.04 -12.32 8.91
N PRO A 81 -1.04 -11.60 8.35
CA PRO A 81 -1.47 -10.31 8.87
C PRO A 81 -2.05 -10.41 10.28
N TRP A 82 -1.95 -9.29 11.00
CA TRP A 82 -2.68 -9.07 12.24
C TRP A 82 -4.08 -8.55 11.94
N GLU A 83 -5.08 -9.12 12.57
CA GLU A 83 -6.49 -8.69 12.51
C GLU A 83 -6.91 -8.09 13.85
N GLU A 84 -7.85 -7.15 13.81
CA GLU A 84 -8.49 -6.60 15.00
C GLU A 84 -9.56 -7.57 15.50
N ASP A 85 -9.53 -7.88 16.79
CA ASP A 85 -10.61 -8.63 17.41
C ASP A 85 -11.78 -7.68 17.65
N SER A 86 -12.95 -7.95 17.02
CA SER A 86 -14.11 -7.06 17.17
C SER A 86 -14.69 -7.08 18.58
N ASP A 87 -14.39 -8.12 19.37
CA ASP A 87 -14.98 -8.36 20.69
C ASP A 87 -13.98 -8.15 21.84
N GLU A 88 -12.70 -7.94 21.55
CA GLU A 88 -11.63 -7.76 22.56
C GLU A 88 -10.67 -6.61 22.20
N GLU A 89 -10.09 -5.97 23.22
CA GLU A 89 -9.06 -4.95 23.02
C GLU A 89 -7.71 -5.61 22.67
N GLY A 90 -7.47 -5.85 21.38
CA GLY A 90 -6.23 -6.48 20.93
C GLY A 90 -6.19 -6.85 19.43
N LYS A 91 -4.99 -7.26 18.98
CA LYS A 91 -4.78 -7.83 17.63
C LYS A 91 -4.40 -9.30 17.73
N PHE A 92 -4.85 -10.12 16.78
CA PHE A 92 -4.47 -11.53 16.68
C PHE A 92 -3.90 -11.87 15.28
N CYS A 93 -2.97 -12.83 15.17
CA CYS A 93 -2.49 -13.30 13.86
C CYS A 93 -3.57 -14.19 13.23
N ALA A 94 -3.99 -13.86 12.00
CA ALA A 94 -4.96 -14.64 11.23
C ALA A 94 -4.51 -16.10 10.96
N GLY A 95 -3.19 -16.34 10.90
CA GLY A 95 -2.61 -17.66 10.60
C GLY A 95 -2.36 -18.57 11.81
N CYS A 96 -1.90 -18.03 12.94
CA CYS A 96 -1.49 -18.83 14.11
C CYS A 96 -2.29 -18.56 15.37
N GLY A 97 -3.21 -17.60 15.35
CA GLY A 97 -4.03 -17.23 16.52
C GLY A 97 -3.23 -16.59 17.66
N ALA A 98 -1.94 -16.32 17.47
CA ALA A 98 -1.13 -15.62 18.46
C ALA A 98 -1.75 -14.24 18.73
N ARG A 99 -1.83 -13.87 20.00
CA ARG A 99 -2.28 -12.54 20.43
C ARG A 99 -1.08 -11.60 20.55
N LEU A 100 -1.27 -10.37 20.12
CA LEU A 100 -0.25 -9.35 20.22
C LEU A 100 -0.11 -8.93 21.69
N ILE A 101 1.06 -9.19 22.28
CA ILE A 101 1.40 -8.66 23.60
C ILE A 101 2.21 -7.39 23.33
N ILE A 102 1.58 -6.23 23.49
CA ILE A 102 2.28 -4.94 23.42
C ILE A 102 3.09 -4.82 24.71
N GLY A 103 4.33 -5.29 24.68
CA GLY A 103 5.30 -4.92 25.69
C GLY A 103 5.66 -3.45 25.48
N GLU A 104 5.55 -2.62 26.51
CA GLU A 104 6.16 -1.29 26.53
C GLU A 104 7.67 -1.46 26.31
N SER A 105 8.11 -1.38 25.06
CA SER A 105 9.52 -1.19 24.74
C SER A 105 9.88 0.23 25.13
N ASN A 106 10.32 0.42 26.38
CA ASN A 106 11.06 1.60 26.77
C ASN A 106 12.34 1.65 25.92
N GLY A 107 12.31 2.42 24.83
CA GLY A 107 13.44 2.70 23.94
C GLY A 107 13.48 4.18 23.62
#